data_AF-A0A4U9HXJ9-F1
#
_entry.id   AF-A0A4U9HXJ9-F1
#
_cell.length_a   1.000
_cell.length_b   1.000
_cell.length_c   1.000
_cell.angle_alpha   90.00
_cell.angle_beta   90.00
_cell.angle_gamma   90.00
#
_symmetry.space_group_name_H-M   'P 1'
#
loop_
_entity.id
_entity.type
_entity.pdbx_description
1 polymer ?
#
loop_
_entity_poly.entity_id
_entity_poly.type
_entity_poly.pdbx_seq_one_letter_code
_entity_poly.pdbx_strand_id
1 'polypeptide(L)'
;MALTKQQLVDWLMRCSEVFRRERDYLTELDTAIGDADHGLNMNRGFEQLAAKLPSLAEQDIGAILKSSGMTLLSSVGGASGPLFGTFFLRAAQATAGKQSLELADLQQMVQAGAEGVAARGKAQPGDKTLCDVWLPVADSLSQSLAHSLDVREALQQAAQRAQQAAESTRSHAGAQRAGQLSGRAQHRSSGSRRDLGDADDPGAGGSGGVSGRRDDQYRSGVAQRAVGAGRGGIGAADDAPRRLPVGAGGGRGR
;
A
#
# COMPACT_ATOMS: atom_id res chain seq x y z
N MET A 1 4.71 -17.48 -18.74
CA MET A 1 3.69 -18.21 -17.94
C MET A 1 2.71 -17.20 -17.35
N ALA A 2 1.43 -17.52 -17.23
CA ALA A 2 0.41 -16.63 -16.64
C ALA A 2 0.40 -16.70 -15.09
N LEU A 3 -0.09 -15.65 -14.44
CA LEU A 3 -0.39 -15.62 -13.00
C LEU A 3 -1.73 -16.33 -12.75
N THR A 4 -1.76 -17.31 -11.86
CA THR A 4 -2.98 -18.06 -11.52
C THR A 4 -3.76 -17.43 -10.34
N LYS A 5 -5.04 -17.75 -10.22
CA LYS A 5 -5.85 -17.41 -9.03
C LYS A 5 -5.21 -17.86 -7.71
N GLN A 6 -4.59 -19.05 -7.68
CA GLN A 6 -3.93 -19.56 -6.48
C GLN A 6 -2.73 -18.70 -6.10
N GLN A 7 -1.90 -18.32 -7.07
CA GLN A 7 -0.77 -17.43 -6.82
C GLN A 7 -1.21 -16.05 -6.32
N LEU A 8 -2.36 -15.55 -6.80
CA LEU A 8 -2.95 -14.32 -6.29
C LEU A 8 -3.41 -14.46 -4.83
N VAL A 9 -4.10 -15.54 -4.48
CA VAL A 9 -4.53 -15.83 -3.10
C VAL A 9 -3.32 -15.97 -2.18
N ASP A 10 -2.30 -16.70 -2.60
CA ASP A 10 -1.05 -16.86 -1.86
C ASP A 10 -0.35 -15.51 -1.65
N TRP A 11 -0.34 -14.64 -2.67
CA TRP A 11 0.19 -13.28 -2.55
C TRP A 11 -0.57 -12.47 -1.50
N LEU A 12 -1.90 -12.51 -1.50
CA LEU A 12 -2.71 -11.78 -0.51
C LEU A 12 -2.50 -12.31 0.92
N MET A 13 -2.34 -13.63 1.10
CA MET A 13 -1.96 -14.23 2.39
C MET A 13 -0.58 -13.74 2.84
N ARG A 14 0.40 -13.66 1.93
CA ARG A 14 1.73 -13.14 2.24
C ARG A 14 1.72 -11.65 2.58
N CYS A 15 0.84 -10.85 1.97
CA CYS A 15 0.64 -9.46 2.38
C CYS A 15 0.22 -9.37 3.86
N SER A 16 -0.70 -10.22 4.32
CA SER A 16 -1.09 -10.28 5.74
C SER A 16 0.09 -10.63 6.65
N GLU A 17 0.91 -11.62 6.28
CA GLU A 17 2.13 -11.95 7.03
C GLU A 17 3.08 -10.75 7.14
N VAL A 18 3.28 -10.03 6.03
CA VAL A 18 4.17 -8.86 6.01
C VAL A 18 3.63 -7.73 6.86
N PHE A 19 2.34 -7.39 6.76
CA PHE A 19 1.77 -6.32 7.58
C PHE A 19 1.76 -6.67 9.08
N ARG A 20 1.63 -7.96 9.42
CA ARG A 20 1.78 -8.42 10.80
C ARG A 20 3.21 -8.27 11.30
N ARG A 21 4.19 -8.73 10.52
CA ARG A 21 5.61 -8.67 10.89
C ARG A 21 6.14 -7.25 10.98
N GLU A 22 5.75 -6.39 10.04
CA GLU A 22 6.26 -5.01 9.93
C GLU A 22 5.37 -3.99 10.68
N ARG A 23 4.34 -4.45 11.41
CA ARG A 23 3.35 -3.60 12.09
C ARG A 23 3.99 -2.47 12.88
N ASP A 24 4.86 -2.81 13.83
CA ASP A 24 5.44 -1.83 14.77
C ASP A 24 6.37 -0.85 14.04
N TYR A 25 7.13 -1.34 13.06
CA TYR A 25 7.98 -0.50 12.22
C TYR A 25 7.16 0.49 11.38
N LEU A 26 6.06 0.06 10.79
CA LEU A 26 5.17 0.94 10.02
C LEU A 26 4.50 2.00 10.90
N THR A 27 4.13 1.64 12.12
CA THR A 27 3.64 2.59 13.14
C THR A 27 4.72 3.58 13.57
N GLU A 28 5.96 3.15 13.75
CA GLU A 28 7.08 4.02 14.10
C GLU A 28 7.37 5.04 12.99
N LEU A 29 7.37 4.61 11.73
CA LEU A 29 7.53 5.52 10.58
C LEU A 29 6.44 6.59 10.54
N ASP A 30 5.20 6.18 10.81
CA ASP A 30 4.04 7.06 10.81
C ASP A 30 4.04 8.02 12.00
N THR A 31 4.66 7.65 13.12
CA THR A 31 4.83 8.53 14.29
C THR A 31 5.59 9.82 13.96
N ALA A 32 6.50 9.78 12.98
CA ALA A 32 7.33 10.94 12.64
C ALA A 32 6.56 12.05 11.90
N ILE A 33 5.46 11.72 11.23
CA ILE A 33 4.79 12.59 10.23
C ILE A 33 3.26 12.43 10.17
N GLY A 34 2.69 11.53 10.97
CA GLY A 34 1.28 11.16 11.01
C GLY A 34 0.81 10.93 12.46
N ASP A 35 -0.18 10.05 12.65
CA ASP A 35 -0.84 9.79 13.93
C ASP A 35 -0.49 8.43 14.57
N ALA A 36 0.56 7.78 14.05
CA ALA A 36 1.13 6.54 14.57
C ALA A 36 0.16 5.35 14.51
N ASP A 37 -0.81 5.37 13.61
CA ASP A 37 -1.84 4.33 13.50
C ASP A 37 -1.66 3.44 12.26
N HIS A 38 -0.77 3.82 11.34
CA HIS A 38 -0.71 3.19 10.03
C HIS A 38 -0.44 1.68 10.08
N GLY A 39 0.57 1.25 10.83
CA GLY A 39 0.92 -0.17 10.96
C GLY A 39 -0.22 -0.99 11.56
N LEU A 40 -0.89 -0.45 12.59
CA LEU A 40 -2.05 -1.06 13.23
C LEU A 40 -3.22 -1.20 12.24
N ASN A 41 -3.52 -0.14 11.50
CA ASN A 41 -4.61 -0.11 10.53
C ASN A 41 -4.41 -1.11 9.39
N MET A 42 -3.19 -1.20 8.85
CA MET A 42 -2.88 -2.16 7.78
C MET A 42 -2.90 -3.60 8.27
N ASN A 43 -2.32 -3.87 9.44
CA ASN A 43 -2.38 -5.22 10.02
C ASN A 43 -3.83 -5.66 10.23
N ARG A 44 -4.66 -4.81 10.86
CA ARG A 44 -6.08 -5.10 11.09
C ARG A 44 -6.81 -5.45 9.79
N GLY A 45 -6.62 -4.65 8.74
CA GLY A 45 -7.33 -4.87 7.49
C GLY A 45 -6.88 -6.12 6.75
N PHE A 46 -5.57 -6.39 6.71
CA PHE A 46 -5.06 -7.57 6.02
C PHE A 46 -5.26 -8.87 6.81
N GLU A 47 -5.32 -8.84 8.14
CA GLU A 47 -5.76 -9.98 8.94
C GLU A 47 -7.23 -10.33 8.64
N GLN A 48 -8.12 -9.34 8.57
CA GLN A 48 -9.52 -9.57 8.19
C GLN A 48 -9.66 -10.08 6.76
N LEU A 49 -8.81 -9.61 5.83
CA LEU A 49 -8.77 -10.13 4.48
C LEU A 49 -8.30 -11.59 4.47
N ALA A 50 -7.20 -11.91 5.13
CA ALA A 50 -6.66 -13.26 5.20
C ALA A 50 -7.68 -14.27 5.74
N ALA A 51 -8.46 -13.89 6.76
CA ALA A 51 -9.53 -14.74 7.29
C ALA A 51 -10.64 -15.04 6.27
N LYS A 52 -10.87 -14.18 5.27
CA LYS A 52 -11.88 -14.37 4.21
C LYS A 52 -11.36 -15.13 3.01
N LEU A 53 -10.07 -15.09 2.70
CA LEU A 53 -9.51 -15.67 1.47
C LEU A 53 -9.87 -17.16 1.24
N PRO A 54 -9.91 -18.04 2.26
CA PRO A 54 -10.32 -19.44 2.06
C PRO A 54 -11.72 -19.61 1.44
N SER A 55 -12.67 -18.72 1.76
CA SER A 55 -14.03 -18.80 1.20
C SER A 55 -14.15 -18.16 -0.20
N LEU A 56 -13.09 -17.50 -0.66
CA LEU A 56 -13.04 -16.82 -1.96
C LEU A 56 -12.21 -17.60 -3.00
N ALA A 57 -11.48 -18.64 -2.60
CA ALA A 57 -10.50 -19.33 -3.44
C ALA A 57 -11.07 -19.94 -4.74
N GLU A 58 -12.38 -20.28 -4.74
CA GLU A 58 -13.06 -20.79 -5.92
C GLU A 58 -13.66 -19.74 -6.84
N GLN A 59 -13.62 -18.46 -6.46
CA GLN A 59 -14.11 -17.37 -7.30
C GLN A 59 -13.08 -16.96 -8.36
N ASP A 60 -13.52 -16.21 -9.37
CA ASP A 60 -12.61 -15.58 -10.33
C ASP A 60 -11.76 -14.48 -9.67
N ILE A 61 -10.67 -14.10 -10.34
CA ILE A 61 -9.71 -13.10 -9.86
C ILE A 61 -10.38 -11.76 -9.58
N GLY A 62 -11.28 -11.32 -10.46
CA GLY A 62 -12.02 -10.07 -10.28
C GLY A 62 -12.86 -10.10 -9.00
N ALA A 63 -13.56 -11.21 -8.73
CA ALA A 63 -14.35 -11.36 -7.51
C ALA A 63 -13.48 -11.42 -6.23
N ILE A 64 -12.34 -12.11 -6.27
CA ILE A 64 -11.36 -12.15 -5.15
C ILE A 64 -10.86 -10.73 -4.85
N LEU A 65 -10.43 -9.98 -5.88
CA LEU A 65 -9.95 -8.61 -5.74
C LEU A 65 -11.06 -7.65 -5.26
N LYS A 66 -12.30 -7.84 -5.73
CA LYS A 66 -13.44 -7.04 -5.29
C LYS A 66 -13.69 -7.22 -3.79
N SER A 67 -13.75 -8.46 -3.32
CA SER A 67 -13.92 -8.78 -1.90
C SER A 67 -12.75 -8.26 -1.06
N SER A 68 -11.54 -8.32 -1.61
CA SER A 68 -10.33 -7.73 -1.01
C SER A 68 -10.48 -6.21 -0.84
N GLY A 69 -10.85 -5.51 -1.91
CA GLY A 69 -11.05 -4.06 -1.89
C GLY A 69 -12.15 -3.63 -0.93
N MET A 70 -13.30 -4.33 -0.92
CA MET A 70 -14.39 -4.05 0.02
C MET A 70 -13.95 -4.27 1.48
N THR A 71 -13.18 -5.32 1.74
CA THR A 71 -12.69 -5.61 3.09
C THR A 71 -11.71 -4.54 3.56
N LEU A 72 -10.73 -4.17 2.74
CA LEU A 72 -9.76 -3.14 3.12
C LEU A 72 -10.42 -1.75 3.26
N LEU A 73 -11.39 -1.43 2.40
CA LEU A 73 -12.14 -0.18 2.48
C LEU A 73 -12.87 -0.01 3.82
N SER A 74 -13.43 -1.07 4.38
CA SER A 74 -14.20 -1.01 5.62
C SER A 74 -13.39 -1.26 6.89
N SER A 75 -12.23 -1.90 6.77
CA SER A 75 -11.45 -2.36 7.93
C SER A 75 -10.15 -1.60 8.15
N VAL A 76 -9.55 -1.00 7.12
CA VAL A 76 -8.36 -0.16 7.27
C VAL A 76 -8.83 1.26 7.62
N GLY A 77 -8.35 1.79 8.75
CA GLY A 77 -8.65 3.15 9.18
C GLY A 77 -7.88 4.22 8.40
N GLY A 78 -8.20 5.48 8.69
CA GLY A 78 -7.50 6.64 8.13
C GLY A 78 -7.60 6.78 6.62
N ALA A 79 -6.65 7.49 6.02
CA ALA A 79 -6.60 7.71 4.57
C ALA A 79 -6.27 6.43 3.78
N SER A 80 -5.58 5.46 4.40
CA SER A 80 -5.17 4.23 3.72
C SER A 80 -6.32 3.35 3.27
N GLY A 81 -7.40 3.22 4.07
CA GLY A 81 -8.51 2.34 3.72
C GLY A 81 -9.17 2.69 2.39
N PRO A 82 -9.60 3.94 2.19
CA PRO A 82 -10.09 4.40 0.90
C PRO A 82 -9.12 4.22 -0.26
N LEU A 83 -7.81 4.41 -0.05
CA LEU A 83 -6.81 4.29 -1.12
C LEU A 83 -6.58 2.83 -1.53
N PHE A 84 -6.26 1.94 -0.58
CA PHE A 84 -6.07 0.51 -0.85
C PHE A 84 -7.38 -0.14 -1.33
N GLY A 85 -8.52 0.19 -0.71
CA GLY A 85 -9.82 -0.27 -1.17
C GLY A 85 -10.07 0.12 -2.62
N THR A 86 -9.78 1.37 -2.99
CA THR A 86 -9.92 1.86 -4.38
C THR A 86 -9.01 1.10 -5.35
N PHE A 87 -7.73 0.89 -4.98
CA PHE A 87 -6.79 0.13 -5.80
C PHE A 87 -7.38 -1.23 -6.18
N PHE A 88 -7.79 -2.01 -5.17
CA PHE A 88 -8.33 -3.35 -5.36
C PHE A 88 -9.67 -3.35 -6.11
N LEU A 89 -10.54 -2.38 -5.88
CA LEU A 89 -11.83 -2.28 -6.59
C LEU A 89 -11.65 -1.96 -8.09
N ARG A 90 -10.65 -1.15 -8.45
CA ARG A 90 -10.32 -0.86 -9.86
C ARG A 90 -9.64 -2.07 -10.52
N ALA A 91 -8.69 -2.69 -9.82
CA ALA A 91 -8.05 -3.93 -10.26
C ALA A 91 -9.08 -5.04 -10.51
N ALA A 92 -10.09 -5.17 -9.65
CA ALA A 92 -11.19 -6.12 -9.81
C ALA A 92 -11.99 -5.92 -11.09
N GLN A 93 -12.27 -4.67 -11.47
CA GLN A 93 -12.99 -4.34 -12.70
C GLN A 93 -12.17 -4.75 -13.94
N ALA A 94 -10.87 -4.49 -13.93
CA ALA A 94 -9.97 -4.83 -15.03
C ALA A 94 -9.77 -6.35 -15.24
N THR A 95 -10.13 -7.17 -14.23
CA THR A 95 -9.87 -8.61 -14.21
C THR A 95 -11.14 -9.45 -14.05
N ALA A 96 -12.32 -8.85 -14.24
CA ALA A 96 -13.60 -9.52 -14.09
C ALA A 96 -13.69 -10.81 -14.93
N GLY A 97 -14.04 -11.93 -14.28
CA GLY A 97 -14.21 -13.23 -14.91
C GLY A 97 -12.92 -13.97 -15.26
N LYS A 98 -11.73 -13.41 -14.97
CA LYS A 98 -10.45 -14.05 -15.30
C LYS A 98 -10.06 -15.10 -14.25
N GLN A 99 -9.55 -16.24 -14.73
CA GLN A 99 -9.02 -17.32 -13.89
C GLN A 99 -7.49 -17.31 -13.79
N SER A 100 -6.85 -16.65 -14.76
CA SER A 100 -5.42 -16.36 -14.82
C SER A 100 -5.19 -15.02 -15.50
N LEU A 101 -4.04 -14.39 -15.23
CA LEU A 101 -3.63 -13.13 -15.82
C LEU A 101 -2.37 -13.34 -16.66
N GLU A 102 -2.43 -12.99 -17.94
CA GLU A 102 -1.22 -12.77 -18.73
C GLU A 102 -0.59 -11.42 -18.36
N LEU A 103 0.60 -11.12 -18.90
CA LEU A 103 1.30 -9.88 -18.59
C LEU A 103 0.46 -8.64 -18.96
N ALA A 104 -0.27 -8.68 -20.07
CA ALA A 104 -1.17 -7.60 -20.47
C ALA A 104 -2.29 -7.38 -19.45
N ASP A 105 -2.85 -8.46 -18.90
CA ASP A 105 -3.91 -8.39 -17.89
C ASP A 105 -3.38 -7.83 -16.57
N LEU A 106 -2.18 -8.27 -16.18
CA LEU A 106 -1.50 -7.81 -14.97
C LEU A 106 -1.14 -6.32 -15.07
N GLN A 107 -0.65 -5.87 -16.22
CA GLN A 107 -0.36 -4.46 -16.48
C GLN A 107 -1.63 -3.62 -16.38
N GLN A 108 -2.72 -4.02 -17.03
CA GLN A 108 -4.01 -3.31 -16.96
C GLN A 108 -4.57 -3.28 -15.53
N MET A 109 -4.46 -4.40 -14.80
CA MET A 109 -4.90 -4.50 -13.41
C MET A 109 -4.19 -3.50 -12.51
N VAL A 110 -2.86 -3.40 -12.61
CA VAL A 110 -2.05 -2.49 -11.78
C VAL A 110 -2.23 -1.04 -12.23
N GLN A 111 -2.31 -0.77 -13.54
CA GLN A 111 -2.57 0.57 -14.07
C GLN A 111 -3.90 1.12 -13.55
N ALA A 112 -5.00 0.35 -13.68
CA ALA A 112 -6.32 0.76 -13.21
C ALA A 112 -6.33 1.01 -11.69
N GLY A 113 -5.63 0.16 -10.92
CA GLY A 113 -5.46 0.35 -9.49
C GLY A 113 -4.71 1.65 -9.15
N ALA A 114 -3.57 1.88 -9.80
CA ALA A 114 -2.71 3.04 -9.58
C ALA A 114 -3.42 4.36 -9.93
N GLU A 115 -4.08 4.43 -11.09
CA GLU A 115 -4.90 5.57 -11.50
C GLU A 115 -6.05 5.83 -10.53
N GLY A 116 -6.68 4.76 -10.03
CA GLY A 116 -7.71 4.86 -9.00
C GLY A 116 -7.21 5.51 -7.72
N VAL A 117 -6.03 5.12 -7.25
CA VAL A 117 -5.38 5.72 -6.07
C VAL A 117 -5.05 7.19 -6.32
N ALA A 118 -4.45 7.50 -7.48
CA ALA A 118 -4.11 8.87 -7.84
C ALA A 118 -5.34 9.79 -7.90
N ALA A 119 -6.41 9.34 -8.57
CA ALA A 119 -7.66 10.07 -8.65
C ALA A 119 -8.34 10.25 -7.27
N ARG A 120 -8.30 9.23 -6.42
CA ARG A 120 -8.88 9.26 -5.07
C ARG A 120 -8.11 10.18 -4.12
N GLY A 121 -6.78 10.13 -4.19
CA GLY A 121 -5.88 10.91 -3.34
C GLY A 121 -5.60 12.32 -3.86
N LYS A 122 -5.96 12.64 -5.11
CA LYS A 122 -5.60 13.89 -5.80
C LYS A 122 -4.10 14.21 -5.75
N ALA A 123 -3.28 13.17 -5.64
CA ALA A 123 -1.83 13.31 -5.47
C ALA A 123 -1.14 13.46 -6.82
N GLN A 124 -0.12 14.30 -6.84
CA GLN A 124 0.79 14.50 -7.96
C GLN A 124 2.12 13.76 -7.72
N PRO A 125 2.87 13.44 -8.79
CA PRO A 125 4.23 12.95 -8.64
C PRO A 125 5.07 13.92 -7.79
N GLY A 126 5.74 13.40 -6.76
CA GLY A 126 6.55 14.15 -5.81
C GLY A 126 5.84 14.47 -4.48
N ASP A 127 4.54 14.21 -4.34
CA ASP A 127 3.79 14.47 -3.11
C ASP A 127 4.17 13.55 -1.94
N LYS A 128 4.99 12.53 -2.20
CA LYS A 128 5.48 11.51 -1.26
C LYS A 128 4.37 10.61 -0.73
N THR A 129 3.49 10.22 -1.62
CA THR A 129 2.33 9.39 -1.33
C THR A 129 2.51 7.98 -1.90
N LEU A 130 1.49 7.14 -1.74
CA LEU A 130 1.41 5.85 -2.42
C LEU A 130 1.50 5.97 -3.96
N CYS A 131 1.14 7.12 -4.54
CA CYS A 131 1.19 7.34 -5.98
C CYS A 131 2.62 7.35 -6.51
N ASP A 132 3.58 7.84 -5.71
CA ASP A 132 5.00 7.84 -6.04
C ASP A 132 5.60 6.44 -6.14
N VAL A 133 4.88 5.42 -5.68
CA VAL A 133 5.25 4.02 -5.87
C VAL A 133 4.40 3.39 -6.95
N TRP A 134 3.08 3.48 -6.86
CA TRP A 134 2.18 2.75 -7.76
C TRP A 134 2.27 3.19 -9.23
N LEU A 135 2.46 4.48 -9.51
CA LEU A 135 2.61 4.95 -10.89
C LEU A 135 3.92 4.42 -11.51
N PRO A 136 5.10 4.54 -10.86
CA PRO A 136 6.31 3.88 -11.35
C PRO A 136 6.22 2.35 -11.51
N VAL A 137 5.46 1.66 -10.66
CA VAL A 137 5.21 0.21 -10.82
C VAL A 137 4.44 -0.06 -12.10
N ALA A 138 3.37 0.69 -12.35
CA ALA A 138 2.53 0.51 -13.54
C ALA A 138 3.31 0.82 -14.82
N ASP A 139 4.18 1.83 -14.80
CA ASP A 139 5.11 2.14 -15.89
C ASP A 139 6.09 0.98 -16.15
N SER A 140 6.63 0.36 -15.09
CA SER A 140 7.55 -0.79 -15.22
C SER A 140 6.88 -2.01 -15.85
N LEU A 141 5.61 -2.28 -15.52
CA LEU A 141 4.86 -3.35 -16.18
C LEU A 141 4.55 -3.02 -17.65
N SER A 142 4.29 -1.76 -17.96
CA SER A 142 4.09 -1.28 -19.34
C SER A 142 5.36 -1.46 -20.18
N GLN A 143 6.53 -1.16 -19.62
CA GLN A 143 7.82 -1.42 -20.26
C GLN A 143 8.11 -2.91 -20.41
N SER A 144 7.80 -3.72 -19.40
CA SER A 144 7.95 -5.18 -19.45
C SER A 144 7.10 -5.79 -20.57
N LEU A 145 5.87 -5.29 -20.73
CA LEU A 145 4.96 -5.71 -21.80
C LEU A 145 5.51 -5.32 -23.18
N ALA A 146 6.02 -4.09 -23.33
CA ALA A 146 6.65 -3.62 -24.58
C ALA A 146 7.87 -4.46 -24.98
N HIS A 147 8.64 -4.95 -24.00
CA HIS A 147 9.78 -5.84 -24.22
C HIS A 147 9.41 -7.32 -24.28
N SER A 148 8.12 -7.67 -24.23
CA SER A 148 7.63 -9.06 -24.26
C SER A 148 8.28 -9.97 -23.22
N LEU A 149 8.56 -9.43 -22.02
CA LEU A 149 9.06 -10.21 -20.90
C LEU A 149 8.01 -11.23 -20.43
N ASP A 150 8.45 -12.27 -19.73
CA ASP A 150 7.50 -13.13 -19.06
C ASP A 150 6.95 -12.48 -17.76
N VAL A 151 5.85 -13.02 -17.24
CA VAL A 151 5.19 -12.49 -16.03
C VAL A 151 6.12 -12.50 -14.81
N ARG A 152 6.99 -13.51 -14.67
CA ARG A 152 7.90 -13.63 -13.51
C ARG A 152 8.94 -12.53 -13.54
N GLU A 153 9.59 -12.33 -14.70
CA GLU A 153 10.58 -11.27 -14.92
C GLU A 153 9.96 -9.89 -14.73
N ALA A 154 8.78 -9.66 -15.32
CA ALA A 154 8.04 -8.40 -15.18
C ALA A 154 7.73 -8.07 -13.72
N LEU A 155 7.33 -9.06 -12.92
CA LEU A 155 7.05 -8.89 -11.49
C LEU A 155 8.30 -8.65 -10.65
N GLN A 156 9.44 -9.25 -11.03
CA GLN A 156 10.73 -8.94 -10.40
C GLN A 156 11.15 -7.50 -10.67
N GLN A 157 11.04 -7.03 -11.92
CA GLN A 157 11.33 -5.64 -12.27
C GLN A 157 10.38 -4.66 -11.57
N ALA A 158 9.08 -4.97 -11.55
CA ALA A 158 8.08 -4.18 -10.84
C ALA A 158 8.39 -4.08 -9.34
N ALA A 159 8.80 -5.18 -8.69
CA ALA A 159 9.18 -5.18 -7.28
C ALA A 159 10.44 -4.34 -7.02
N GLN A 160 11.47 -4.44 -7.86
CA GLN A 160 12.67 -3.60 -7.76
C GLN A 160 12.32 -2.12 -7.95
N ARG A 161 11.50 -1.81 -8.94
CA ARG A 161 11.05 -0.45 -9.22
C ARG A 161 10.31 0.15 -8.04
N ALA A 162 9.44 -0.63 -7.42
CA ALA A 162 8.66 -0.19 -6.29
C ALA A 162 9.54 0.05 -5.05
N GLN A 163 10.61 -0.72 -4.87
CA GLN A 163 11.59 -0.49 -3.80
C GLN A 163 12.34 0.83 -4.03
N GLN A 164 12.87 1.05 -5.23
CA GLN A 164 13.57 2.29 -5.59
C GLN A 164 12.67 3.52 -5.43
N ALA A 165 11.41 3.40 -5.88
CA ALA A 165 10.41 4.45 -5.76
C ALA A 165 10.08 4.77 -4.30
N ALA A 166 9.98 3.76 -3.44
CA ALA A 166 9.79 4.00 -2.03
C ALA A 166 11.01 4.65 -1.35
N GLU A 167 12.22 4.23 -1.72
CA GLU A 167 13.46 4.80 -1.19
C GLU A 167 13.64 6.28 -1.58
N SER A 168 13.23 6.67 -2.80
CA SER A 168 13.30 8.06 -3.25
C SER A 168 12.38 9.01 -2.46
N THR A 169 11.31 8.49 -1.85
CA THR A 169 10.46 9.28 -0.93
C THR A 169 11.19 9.65 0.37
N ARG A 170 12.18 8.83 0.80
CA ARG A 170 12.96 9.05 2.03
C ARG A 170 13.96 10.21 1.90
N SER A 171 14.69 10.27 0.78
CA SER A 171 15.74 11.29 0.57
C SER A 171 15.19 12.72 0.64
N HIS A 172 13.95 12.92 0.20
CA HIS A 172 13.28 14.22 0.25
C HIS A 172 12.65 14.52 1.62
N ALA A 173 12.33 13.52 2.44
CA ALA A 173 11.80 13.73 3.80
C ALA A 173 12.88 14.34 4.72
N GLY A 174 14.15 13.96 4.54
CA GLY A 174 15.29 14.60 5.23
C GLY A 174 15.41 16.11 4.93
N ALA A 175 15.21 16.50 3.66
CA ALA A 175 15.26 17.91 3.25
C ALA A 175 14.11 18.76 3.82
N GLN A 176 12.88 18.22 3.88
CA GLN A 176 11.75 18.91 4.53
C GLN A 176 11.92 19.00 6.04
N ARG A 177 12.52 18.01 6.69
CA ARG A 177 12.85 18.04 8.13
C ARG A 177 13.83 19.18 8.45
N ALA A 178 14.85 19.39 7.62
CA ALA A 178 15.76 20.53 7.74
C ALA A 178 15.00 21.87 7.62
N GLY A 179 14.06 21.97 6.67
CA GLY A 179 13.21 23.15 6.50
C GLY A 179 12.26 23.42 7.69
N GLN A 180 11.58 22.39 8.22
CA GLN A 180 10.63 22.56 9.35
C GLN A 180 11.33 22.82 10.69
N LEU A 181 12.49 22.20 10.94
CA LEU A 181 13.33 22.52 12.10
C LEU A 181 13.88 23.95 12.01
N SER A 182 14.26 24.40 10.80
CA SER A 182 14.69 25.79 10.57
C SER A 182 13.54 26.78 10.77
N GLY A 183 12.32 26.47 10.31
CA GLY A 183 11.13 27.29 10.53
C GLY A 183 10.71 27.38 12.01
N ARG A 184 10.84 26.29 12.77
CA ARG A 184 10.62 26.29 14.23
C ARG A 184 11.68 27.06 15.01
N ALA A 185 12.93 27.09 14.53
CA ALA A 185 13.99 27.89 15.12
C ALA A 185 13.75 29.40 14.90
N GLN A 186 13.24 29.80 13.73
CA GLN A 186 12.92 31.20 13.42
C GLN A 186 11.70 31.74 14.18
N HIS A 187 10.74 30.88 14.55
CA HIS A 187 9.53 31.30 15.25
C HIS A 187 9.69 31.40 16.79
N ARG A 188 10.87 31.09 17.34
CA ARG A 188 11.18 31.20 18.78
C ARG A 188 12.03 32.43 19.14
N SER A 189 12.37 33.30 18.18
CA SER A 189 13.21 34.49 18.44
C SER A 189 12.48 35.83 18.39
N SER A 190 11.15 35.87 18.37
CA SER A 190 10.37 37.12 18.38
C SER A 190 9.41 37.18 19.57
N GLY A 191 9.96 37.34 20.77
CA GLY A 191 9.20 37.73 21.96
C GLY A 191 9.50 39.18 22.34
N SER A 192 8.48 40.05 22.31
CA SER A 192 8.15 41.07 23.32
C SER A 192 7.42 42.28 22.71
N ARG A 193 6.12 42.43 23.02
CA ARG A 193 5.58 43.55 23.83
C ARG A 193 4.06 43.41 24.00
N ARG A 194 3.62 43.82 25.19
CA ARG A 194 2.24 43.91 25.68
C ARG A 194 1.53 45.09 25.02
N ASP A 195 0.21 45.02 24.86
CA ASP A 195 -0.75 46.00 25.42
C ASP A 195 -2.21 45.53 25.25
N LEU A 196 -3.04 46.01 26.19
CA LEU A 196 -4.44 45.68 26.48
C LEU A 196 -5.43 46.46 25.60
N GLY A 197 -6.67 45.97 25.47
CA GLY A 197 -7.83 46.81 25.09
C GLY A 197 -9.03 46.11 24.45
N ASP A 198 -10.07 45.92 25.27
CA ASP A 198 -11.52 46.08 25.00
C ASP A 198 -12.34 45.17 24.07
N ALA A 199 -13.57 44.96 24.54
CA ALA A 199 -14.63 44.09 24.06
C ALA A 199 -15.46 44.69 22.91
N ASP A 200 -16.05 43.82 22.07
CA ASP A 200 -17.48 43.80 21.70
C ASP A 200 -17.76 42.79 20.55
N ASP A 201 -18.78 41.97 20.73
CA ASP A 201 -19.52 41.15 19.74
C ASP A 201 -20.86 41.89 19.50
N PRO A 202 -21.56 41.91 18.32
CA PRO A 202 -21.86 40.74 17.50
C PRO A 202 -22.11 40.91 15.97
N GLY A 203 -21.99 39.78 15.26
CA GLY A 203 -22.91 39.39 14.18
C GLY A 203 -22.57 39.75 12.73
N ALA A 204 -22.12 38.75 11.95
CA ALA A 204 -22.49 38.56 10.54
C ALA A 204 -22.10 37.16 10.06
N GLY A 205 -23.06 36.46 9.46
CA GLY A 205 -22.90 35.09 8.95
C GLY A 205 -21.89 34.94 7.83
N GLY A 206 -21.41 33.71 7.67
CA GLY A 206 -20.55 33.34 6.57
C GLY A 206 -20.07 31.91 6.71
N SER A 207 -20.76 31.00 6.03
CA SER A 207 -20.36 29.62 5.75
C SER A 207 -18.86 29.54 5.43
N GLY A 208 -18.04 29.05 6.37
CA GLY A 208 -16.59 29.00 6.27
C GLY A 208 -16.07 27.57 6.40
N GLY A 209 -15.48 27.06 5.32
CA GLY A 209 -15.08 25.68 5.11
C GLY A 209 -14.25 25.03 6.23
N VAL A 210 -14.76 23.91 6.74
CA VAL A 210 -13.96 22.87 7.39
C VAL A 210 -13.52 21.87 6.32
N SER A 211 -12.65 22.31 5.41
CA SER A 211 -12.06 21.44 4.39
C SER A 211 -10.65 21.95 4.09
N GLY A 212 -9.64 21.31 4.68
CA GLY A 212 -8.26 21.67 4.37
C GLY A 212 -7.19 21.29 5.40
N ARG A 213 -7.54 20.73 6.57
CA ARG A 213 -6.53 20.36 7.59
C ARG A 213 -6.36 18.86 7.83
N ARG A 214 -7.12 18.00 7.16
CA ARG A 214 -7.01 16.52 7.30
C ARG A 214 -6.30 15.83 6.14
N ASP A 215 -5.98 16.55 5.07
CA ASP A 215 -5.36 15.98 3.86
C ASP A 215 -3.82 15.99 3.91
N ASP A 216 -3.22 16.59 4.95
CA ASP A 216 -1.77 16.86 5.03
C ASP A 216 -0.98 15.79 5.82
N GLN A 217 -1.65 14.75 6.31
CA GLN A 217 -1.09 13.77 7.27
C GLN A 217 -0.38 12.57 6.63
N TYR A 218 -0.31 12.48 5.30
CA TYR A 218 0.31 11.34 4.61
C TYR A 218 1.61 11.70 3.90
N ARG A 219 2.56 12.21 4.69
CA ARG A 219 3.95 12.22 4.25
C ARG A 219 4.56 10.84 4.56
N SER A 220 5.45 10.42 3.69
CA SER A 220 6.12 9.12 3.51
C SER A 220 6.41 8.19 4.71
N GLY A 221 5.70 7.05 4.77
CA GLY A 221 6.13 5.82 5.48
C GLY A 221 5.58 4.53 4.85
N VAL A 222 4.39 4.62 4.27
CA VAL A 222 3.50 3.49 3.89
C VAL A 222 3.86 2.83 2.57
N ALA A 223 4.41 3.61 1.63
CA ALA A 223 4.86 3.13 0.33
C ALA A 223 6.02 2.11 0.44
N GLN A 224 6.67 2.05 1.60
CA GLN A 224 7.97 1.41 1.76
C GLN A 224 7.98 -0.12 1.66
N ARG A 225 6.88 -0.82 2.00
CA ARG A 225 6.89 -2.29 2.05
C ARG A 225 5.59 -3.03 1.70
N ALA A 226 4.57 -2.37 1.15
CA ALA A 226 3.61 -3.10 0.29
C ALA A 226 4.37 -3.86 -0.84
N VAL A 227 5.53 -3.33 -1.23
CA VAL A 227 6.54 -3.94 -2.10
C VAL A 227 7.33 -5.09 -1.43
N GLY A 228 7.51 -5.04 -0.12
CA GLY A 228 8.20 -6.07 0.67
C GLY A 228 7.47 -7.41 0.70
N ALA A 229 6.16 -7.45 0.41
CA ALA A 229 5.45 -8.69 0.07
C ALA A 229 5.99 -9.36 -1.20
N GLY A 230 6.65 -8.60 -2.08
CA GLY A 230 7.42 -9.10 -3.22
C GLY A 230 8.78 -9.72 -2.87
N ARG A 231 9.28 -9.60 -1.63
CA ARG A 231 10.43 -10.42 -1.17
C ARG A 231 10.09 -11.92 -1.12
N GLY A 232 8.81 -12.26 -1.18
CA GLY A 232 8.37 -13.64 -1.32
C GLY A 232 7.16 -13.77 -2.23
N GLY A 233 7.33 -13.74 -3.55
CA GLY A 233 6.29 -14.18 -4.51
C GLY A 233 5.95 -13.07 -5.50
N ILE A 234 6.07 -13.31 -6.80
CA ILE A 234 5.42 -14.41 -7.54
C ILE A 234 6.42 -15.41 -8.17
N GLY A 235 7.72 -15.09 -8.16
CA GLY A 235 8.80 -15.95 -8.71
C GLY A 235 9.48 -16.91 -7.73
N ALA A 236 8.96 -17.10 -6.51
CA ALA A 236 9.59 -17.96 -5.49
C ALA A 236 8.87 -19.31 -5.31
N ALA A 237 8.03 -19.73 -6.27
CA ALA A 237 7.20 -20.92 -6.15
C ALA A 237 7.95 -22.25 -6.30
N ASP A 238 9.23 -22.24 -6.70
CA ASP A 238 9.98 -23.47 -6.99
C ASP A 238 11.00 -23.90 -5.92
N ASP A 239 11.29 -23.07 -4.90
CA ASP A 239 12.49 -23.30 -4.06
C ASP A 239 12.22 -23.49 -2.56
N ALA A 240 10.99 -23.90 -2.19
CA ALA A 240 10.74 -24.39 -0.84
C ALA A 240 11.08 -25.89 -0.75
N PRO A 241 11.98 -26.34 0.14
CA PRO A 241 12.27 -27.76 0.28
C PRO A 241 11.01 -28.50 0.72
N ARG A 242 10.53 -29.40 -0.14
CA ARG A 242 9.47 -30.36 0.20
C ARG A 242 9.93 -31.18 1.40
N ARG A 243 9.48 -30.81 2.61
CA ARG A 243 9.56 -31.72 3.76
C ARG A 243 8.62 -32.88 3.46
N LEU A 244 9.21 -34.01 3.10
CA LEU A 244 8.50 -35.29 3.01
C LEU A 244 7.86 -35.61 4.37
N PRO A 245 6.67 -36.20 4.40
CA PRO A 245 6.08 -36.68 5.64
C PRO A 245 6.95 -37.82 6.19
N VAL A 246 7.37 -37.68 7.45
CA VAL A 246 8.00 -38.77 8.20
C VAL A 246 6.95 -39.87 8.37
N GLY A 247 7.07 -40.90 7.53
CA GLY A 247 6.22 -42.08 7.59
C GLY A 247 6.46 -42.85 8.88
N ALA A 248 5.37 -43.16 9.57
CA ALA A 248 5.31 -44.20 10.58
C ALA A 248 5.55 -45.58 9.95
N GLY A 249 6.40 -46.39 10.59
CA GLY A 249 6.62 -47.81 10.33
C GLY A 249 7.80 -48.24 11.21
N GLY A 250 7.65 -49.05 12.27
CA GLY A 250 6.97 -50.34 12.27
C GLY A 250 7.94 -51.41 11.79
N GLY A 251 8.77 -51.98 12.67
CA GLY A 251 9.71 -53.03 12.30
C GLY A 251 10.29 -53.78 13.51
N ARG A 252 9.79 -54.98 13.74
CA ARG A 252 10.27 -55.98 14.72
C ARG A 252 11.52 -56.69 14.19
N GLY A 253 12.39 -57.10 15.12
CA GLY A 253 13.10 -58.40 15.10
C GLY A 253 14.38 -58.51 14.26
N ARG A 254 15.51 -58.68 14.96
CA ARG A 254 16.17 -59.98 15.17
C ARG A 254 17.03 -59.90 16.43
#